data_AF-A0A6S7LPP1-F1
#
_entry.id   AF-A0A6S7LPP1-F1
#
_cell.length_a   1.000
_cell.length_b   1.000
_cell.length_c   1.000
_cell.angle_alpha   90.00
_cell.angle_beta   90.00
_cell.angle_gamma   90.00
#
_symmetry.space_group_name_H-M   'P 1'
#
loop_
_entity.id
_entity.type
_entity.pdbx_description
1 polymer ?
#
loop_
_entity_poly.entity_id
_entity_poly.type
_entity_poly.pdbx_seq_one_letter_code
_entity_poly.pdbx_strand_id
1 'polypeptide(L)'
;MACCGGGYPEDRFQTSVDKNFFCPICTDVLKGPVQCHNQHYFCRACITEHLKNSQTCPVCMQELTEEALSKPPRIVTGYLDGLMVNCDHKERGCVELVELGLLETHISVCEYKPVTCPNERCEAVVNMADLEEHTSEDCEYRQVYCEECDENMSLKKYGKHGCFISKDVQAIKVVLFQVQHQVREMSNTQKEMLEAIKNLTTASKMSTAKGEAASTNETKPHGDIVVIGGQNGVLMSSSWLDSVEVYSLANRTWSKLAAMQEKRAAATAHLYNGRVMVTGGRCDRSNVTRSIEYVRVRREEPETISWDEIFGENLGWESLFAEYGQYRRRPEHRNRNEFSSLQCRLPFQCCGHKTAILNHQLWLVGGIIFNPQRSLNASIHMSPIHSLRAYSFVVKCQMPKSLSFHGLEIVGNELLIIGGSMTGKSLDAVSTVLSYNTATNALRELPPLPFPMLDMATVKFGEDVIIIGGTNKYDEYLNTVFKYNHKKCVCEQLPGMKHKRGGCAAVISGNKVFVMGGYNKEQGYLSSVECFDLESQIWHELPPMNEEKYKIAAVLVP
;
A
#
# COMPACT_ATOMS: atom_id res chain seq x y z
N MET A 1 12.33 34.90 2.66
CA MET A 1 13.22 35.82 3.39
C MET A 1 14.06 35.01 4.35
N ALA A 2 15.26 34.61 3.93
CA ALA A 2 16.27 33.97 4.78
C ALA A 2 17.51 34.88 4.77
N CYS A 3 18.04 35.16 5.95
CA CYS A 3 18.94 36.27 6.26
C CYS A 3 20.25 36.27 5.46
N CYS A 4 20.49 37.30 4.65
CA CYS A 4 21.76 37.45 3.92
C CYS A 4 22.62 38.56 4.54
N GLY A 5 23.31 38.24 5.63
CA GLY A 5 24.33 39.13 6.21
C GLY A 5 25.18 38.54 7.35
N GLY A 6 24.99 37.27 7.71
CA GLY A 6 25.65 36.60 8.84
C GLY A 6 26.74 35.59 8.45
N GLY A 7 27.23 34.86 9.45
CA GLY A 7 28.19 33.76 9.27
C GLY A 7 27.50 32.45 8.89
N TYR A 8 28.26 31.35 8.91
CA TYR A 8 27.73 30.00 8.76
C TYR A 8 27.38 29.41 10.14
N PRO A 9 26.14 28.95 10.36
CA PRO A 9 25.78 28.22 11.58
C PRO A 9 26.70 27.03 11.83
N GLU A 10 27.09 26.80 13.08
CA GLU A 10 28.04 25.74 13.46
C GLU A 10 27.50 24.33 13.17
N ASP A 11 26.20 24.11 13.32
CA ASP A 11 25.51 22.83 13.05
C ASP A 11 25.56 22.40 11.58
N ARG A 12 25.98 23.31 10.70
CA ARG A 12 26.16 23.06 9.27
C ARG A 12 27.44 22.26 8.97
N PHE A 13 28.43 22.31 9.86
CA PHE A 13 29.72 21.66 9.69
C PHE A 13 29.71 20.24 10.26
N GLN A 14 30.48 19.34 9.62
CA GLN A 14 30.57 17.95 10.07
C GLN A 14 31.35 17.80 11.39
N THR A 15 32.32 18.69 11.61
CA THR A 15 33.20 18.70 12.79
C THR A 15 33.06 20.02 13.53
N SER A 16 33.36 20.00 14.83
CA SER A 16 33.38 21.21 15.64
C SER A 16 34.44 22.17 15.11
N VAL A 17 34.04 23.42 14.87
CA VAL A 17 34.95 24.46 14.38
C VAL A 17 35.59 25.17 15.58
N ASP A 18 36.88 25.48 15.49
CA ASP A 18 37.58 26.25 16.53
C ASP A 18 36.92 27.63 16.71
N LYS A 19 36.66 28.00 17.98
CA LYS A 19 35.96 29.23 18.35
C LYS A 19 36.68 30.51 17.90
N ASN A 20 37.98 30.45 17.61
CA ASN A 20 38.74 31.57 17.03
C ASN A 20 38.27 31.96 15.62
N PHE A 21 37.54 31.07 14.93
CA PHE A 21 36.98 31.34 13.61
C PHE A 21 35.49 31.69 13.64
N PHE A 22 35.00 32.16 14.79
CA PHE A 22 33.65 32.65 14.94
C PHE A 22 33.66 34.18 14.90
N CYS A 23 32.72 34.75 14.17
CA CYS A 23 32.56 36.18 14.07
C CYS A 23 32.03 36.74 15.41
N PRO A 24 32.70 37.72 16.04
CA PRO A 24 32.24 38.29 17.31
C PRO A 24 30.89 39.03 17.22
N ILE A 25 30.44 39.39 16.01
CA ILE A 25 29.22 40.16 15.78
C ILE A 25 28.01 39.23 15.63
N CYS A 26 28.09 38.22 14.76
CA CYS A 26 26.97 37.30 14.48
C CYS A 26 27.09 35.97 15.24
N THR A 27 28.20 35.71 15.93
CA THR A 27 28.46 34.49 16.72
C THR A 27 28.47 33.17 15.92
N ASP A 28 28.52 33.27 14.60
CA ASP A 28 28.59 32.15 13.65
C ASP A 28 30.01 32.00 13.07
N VAL A 29 30.30 30.85 12.44
CA VAL A 29 31.56 30.60 11.74
C VAL A 29 31.73 31.63 10.62
N LEU A 30 32.95 32.15 10.45
CA LEU A 30 33.22 33.26 9.54
C LEU A 30 32.80 32.97 8.09
N LYS A 31 31.99 33.87 7.51
CA LYS A 31 31.62 33.90 6.08
C LYS A 31 32.23 35.12 5.40
N GLY A 32 33.06 34.88 4.37
CA GLY A 32 33.83 35.94 3.71
C GLY A 32 34.69 36.71 4.71
N PRO A 33 35.64 36.04 5.40
CA PRO A 33 36.36 36.62 6.51
C PRO A 33 37.22 37.82 6.09
N VAL A 34 37.20 38.86 6.91
CA VAL A 34 38.10 40.02 6.84
C VAL A 34 38.72 40.26 8.21
N GLN A 35 39.85 40.95 8.24
CA GLN A 35 40.56 41.27 9.48
C GLN A 35 40.86 42.77 9.61
N CYS A 36 40.90 43.25 10.85
CA CYS A 36 41.46 44.56 11.17
C CYS A 36 42.99 44.50 11.32
N HIS A 37 43.64 45.66 11.50
CA HIS A 37 45.08 45.76 11.71
C HIS A 37 45.61 44.92 12.90
N ASN A 38 44.77 44.69 13.93
CA ASN A 38 45.09 43.86 15.09
C ASN A 38 44.68 42.38 14.93
N GLN A 39 44.41 41.91 13.70
CA GLN A 39 44.11 40.51 13.39
C GLN A 39 42.83 39.94 14.04
N HIS A 40 41.85 40.78 14.40
CA HIS A 40 40.51 40.29 14.75
C HIS A 40 39.71 40.00 13.49
N TYR A 41 39.09 38.81 13.44
CA TYR A 41 38.35 38.33 12.27
C TYR A 41 36.85 38.61 12.37
N PHE A 42 36.25 39.00 11.25
CA PHE A 42 34.81 39.25 11.13
C PHE A 42 34.27 38.74 9.80
N CYS A 43 32.98 38.39 9.75
CA CYS A 43 32.30 38.25 8.46
C CYS A 43 32.24 39.62 7.79
N ARG A 44 32.56 39.72 6.49
CA ARG A 44 32.58 41.03 5.80
C ARG A 44 31.25 41.79 5.92
N ALA A 45 30.13 41.11 5.71
CA ALA A 45 28.81 41.73 5.84
C ALA A 45 28.56 42.29 7.25
N CYS A 46 28.95 41.56 8.30
CA CYS A 46 28.75 41.99 9.68
C CYS A 46 29.59 43.23 10.05
N ILE A 47 30.88 43.23 9.69
CA ILE A 47 31.75 44.37 10.04
C ILE A 47 31.42 45.60 9.19
N THR A 48 31.09 45.44 7.91
CA THR A 48 30.67 46.57 7.06
C THR A 48 29.41 47.25 7.65
N GLU A 49 28.45 46.48 8.15
CA GLU A 49 27.25 47.06 8.79
C GLU A 49 27.57 47.75 10.12
N HIS A 50 28.48 47.19 10.92
CA HIS A 50 28.94 47.81 12.17
C HIS A 50 29.64 49.15 11.92
N LEU A 51 30.53 49.21 10.93
CA LEU A 51 31.34 50.39 10.64
C LEU A 51 30.54 51.58 10.13
N LYS A 52 29.33 51.38 9.59
CA LYS A 52 28.39 52.47 9.31
C LYS A 52 28.02 53.27 10.55
N ASN A 53 28.07 52.66 11.73
CA ASN A 53 27.58 53.23 12.98
C ASN A 53 28.68 53.62 13.96
N SER A 54 29.81 52.91 14.03
CA SER A 54 30.78 53.06 15.12
C SER A 54 32.23 53.32 14.71
N GLN A 55 32.58 53.24 13.41
CA GLN A 55 33.96 53.44 12.86
C GLN A 55 35.10 52.85 13.71
N THR A 56 34.81 51.77 14.45
CA THR A 56 35.72 51.16 15.42
C THR A 56 35.64 49.64 15.31
N CYS A 57 36.72 48.98 15.71
CA CYS A 57 36.74 47.53 15.83
C CYS A 57 35.92 47.08 17.05
N PRO A 58 34.93 46.17 16.90
CA PRO A 58 34.12 45.69 18.03
C PRO A 58 34.90 45.00 19.17
N VAL A 59 36.14 44.57 18.90
CA VAL A 59 36.93 43.77 19.86
C VAL A 59 37.97 44.62 20.57
N CYS A 60 38.78 45.40 19.83
CA CYS A 60 39.85 46.21 20.42
C CYS A 60 39.53 47.71 20.52
N MET A 61 38.35 48.15 20.06
CA MET A 61 37.86 49.54 20.14
C MET A 61 38.75 50.57 19.43
N GLN A 62 39.67 50.14 18.57
CA GLN A 62 40.50 51.03 17.78
C GLN A 62 39.76 51.50 16.52
N GLU A 63 40.11 52.69 16.04
CA GLU A 63 39.57 53.26 14.80
C GLU A 63 39.76 52.29 13.63
N LEU A 64 38.68 52.03 12.93
CA LEU A 64 38.64 51.09 11.82
C LEU A 64 37.68 51.62 10.76
N THR A 65 38.17 51.81 9.55
CA THR A 65 37.34 52.14 8.38
C THR A 65 37.20 50.92 7.48
N GLU A 66 36.27 50.95 6.53
CA GLU A 66 36.04 49.81 5.62
C GLU A 66 37.23 49.57 4.69
N GLU A 67 37.97 50.63 4.32
CA GLU A 67 39.18 50.57 3.48
C GLU A 67 40.37 49.94 4.21
N ALA A 68 40.39 50.02 5.54
CA ALA A 68 41.41 49.43 6.41
C ALA A 68 41.25 47.91 6.61
N LEU A 69 40.15 47.31 6.12
CA LEU A 69 39.93 45.87 6.23
C LEU A 69 40.79 45.11 5.22
N SER A 70 41.55 44.13 5.69
CA SER A 70 42.36 43.25 4.85
C SER A 70 41.85 41.81 4.85
N LYS A 71 42.30 41.00 3.89
CA LYS A 71 42.02 39.56 3.88
C LYS A 71 42.88 38.86 4.94
N PRO A 72 42.36 37.82 5.62
CA PRO A 72 43.15 37.00 6.53
C PRO A 72 44.35 36.34 5.82
N PRO A 73 45.39 35.92 6.57
CA PRO A 73 46.49 35.13 6.02
C PRO A 73 45.98 33.83 5.37
N ARG A 74 46.72 33.33 4.37
CA ARG A 74 46.35 32.11 3.62
C ARG A 74 46.13 30.87 4.48
N ILE A 75 46.81 30.78 5.63
CA ILE A 75 46.65 29.66 6.55
C ILE A 75 45.25 29.64 7.18
N VAL A 76 44.69 30.81 7.48
CA VAL A 76 43.33 30.96 8.03
C VAL A 76 42.29 30.68 6.97
N THR A 77 42.45 31.27 5.77
CA THR A 77 41.52 30.99 4.66
C THR A 77 41.58 29.52 4.24
N GLY A 78 42.78 28.94 4.14
CA GLY A 78 42.94 27.52 3.79
C GLY A 78 42.38 26.56 4.82
N TYR A 79 42.48 26.88 6.12
CA TYR A 79 41.80 26.11 7.17
C TYR A 79 40.27 26.16 6.99
N LEU A 80 39.71 27.37 6.82
CA LEU A 80 38.26 27.53 6.64
C LEU A 80 37.76 26.85 5.37
N ASP A 81 38.47 27.01 4.25
CA ASP A 81 38.12 26.44 2.96
C ASP A 81 38.09 24.90 2.99
N GLY A 82 38.94 24.27 3.81
CA GLY A 82 38.99 22.81 3.98
C GLY A 82 37.95 22.24 4.95
N LEU A 83 37.12 23.06 5.59
CA LEU A 83 36.06 22.55 6.47
C LEU A 83 34.95 21.89 5.64
N MET A 84 34.55 20.69 6.06
CA MET A 84 33.43 19.98 5.44
C MET A 84 32.09 20.54 5.94
N VAL A 85 31.28 21.03 4.99
CA VAL A 85 30.01 21.69 5.26
C VAL A 85 28.89 21.05 4.43
N ASN A 86 27.68 20.97 5.01
CA ASN A 86 26.51 20.54 4.26
C ASN A 86 26.12 21.60 3.21
N CYS A 87 25.59 21.17 2.06
CA CYS A 87 25.01 22.07 1.05
C CYS A 87 23.87 22.96 1.60
N ASP A 88 23.68 24.15 1.02
CA ASP A 88 22.55 25.06 1.31
C ASP A 88 21.18 24.38 1.10
N HIS A 89 21.13 23.36 0.24
CA HIS A 89 19.91 22.67 -0.16
C HIS A 89 19.69 21.33 0.56
N LYS A 90 20.30 21.15 1.75
CA LYS A 90 20.13 19.96 2.59
C LYS A 90 18.67 19.65 2.90
N GLU A 91 17.88 20.66 3.26
CA GLU A 91 16.45 20.51 3.54
C GLU A 91 15.61 20.12 2.30
N ARG A 92 16.15 20.36 1.10
CA ARG A 92 15.54 19.94 -0.17
C ARG A 92 16.00 18.56 -0.65
N GLY A 93 16.94 17.93 0.04
CA GLY A 93 17.38 16.56 -0.23
C GLY A 93 18.86 16.39 -0.59
N CYS A 94 19.64 17.48 -0.69
CA CYS A 94 21.07 17.36 -0.97
C CYS A 94 21.82 16.78 0.24
N VAL A 95 22.48 15.63 0.06
CA VAL A 95 23.24 14.94 1.11
C VAL A 95 24.76 15.14 1.02
N GLU A 96 25.22 15.88 -0.01
CA GLU A 96 26.63 16.10 -0.27
C GLU A 96 27.30 16.93 0.83
N LEU A 97 28.45 16.43 1.30
CA LEU A 97 29.37 17.15 2.16
C LEU A 97 30.47 17.71 1.27
N VAL A 98 30.63 19.04 1.29
CA VAL A 98 31.52 19.76 0.37
C VAL A 98 32.53 20.55 1.20
N GLU A 99 33.75 20.67 0.71
CA GLU A 99 34.72 21.63 1.25
C GLU A 99 34.16 23.05 1.13
N LEU A 100 34.24 23.85 2.20
CA LEU A 100 33.67 25.19 2.23
C LEU A 100 34.15 26.07 1.08
N GLY A 101 35.41 25.93 0.65
CA GLY A 101 35.98 26.65 -0.50
C GLY A 101 35.35 26.29 -1.85
N LEU A 102 34.71 25.12 -1.96
CA LEU A 102 34.04 24.63 -3.17
C LEU A 102 32.51 24.78 -3.10
N LEU A 103 31.97 25.22 -1.96
CA LEU A 103 30.54 25.28 -1.71
C LEU A 103 29.78 26.10 -2.77
N GLU A 104 30.28 27.27 -3.17
CA GLU A 104 29.61 28.11 -4.19
C GLU A 104 29.55 27.42 -5.55
N THR A 105 30.61 26.72 -5.94
CA THR A 105 30.64 25.96 -7.20
C THR A 105 29.65 24.81 -7.15
N HIS A 106 29.57 24.07 -6.04
CA HIS A 106 28.57 23.03 -5.85
C HIS A 106 27.14 23.58 -5.93
N ILE A 107 26.81 24.64 -5.19
CA ILE A 107 25.46 25.24 -5.18
C ILE A 107 25.04 25.68 -6.58
N SER A 108 25.97 26.15 -7.40
CA SER A 108 25.68 26.62 -8.76
C SER A 108 25.12 25.52 -9.67
N VAL A 109 25.54 24.28 -9.46
CA VAL A 109 25.17 23.08 -10.24
C VAL A 109 24.40 22.03 -9.41
N CYS A 110 24.00 22.38 -8.19
CA CYS A 110 23.34 21.44 -7.28
C CYS A 110 21.96 21.04 -7.84
N GLU A 111 21.73 19.75 -8.00
CA GLU A 111 20.47 19.19 -8.50
C GLU A 111 19.25 19.58 -7.65
N TYR A 112 19.45 19.85 -6.37
CA TYR A 112 18.40 20.25 -5.42
C TYR A 112 18.19 21.76 -5.33
N LYS A 113 18.91 22.54 -6.15
CA LYS A 113 18.75 23.99 -6.22
C LYS A 113 17.32 24.36 -6.65
N PRO A 114 16.65 25.30 -5.95
CA PRO A 114 15.32 25.75 -6.33
C PRO A 114 15.33 26.47 -7.68
N VAL A 115 14.44 26.04 -8.57
CA VAL A 115 14.19 26.67 -9.87
C VAL A 115 12.70 26.84 -10.10
N THR A 116 12.32 27.97 -10.72
CA THR A 116 10.93 28.29 -11.06
C THR A 116 10.54 27.64 -12.37
N CYS A 117 9.32 27.10 -12.44
CA CYS A 117 8.78 26.55 -13.68
C CYS A 117 8.67 27.64 -14.79
N PRO A 118 9.15 27.37 -16.02
CA PRO A 118 9.03 28.29 -17.16
C PRO A 118 7.64 28.32 -17.80
N ASN A 119 6.74 27.37 -17.50
CA ASN A 119 5.40 27.35 -18.09
C ASN A 119 4.58 28.54 -17.61
N GLU A 120 3.95 29.26 -18.55
CA GLU A 120 3.15 30.45 -18.24
C GLU A 120 2.08 30.13 -17.18
N ARG A 121 2.03 30.95 -16.13
CA ARG A 121 1.10 30.83 -14.99
C ARG A 121 1.37 29.67 -14.02
N CYS A 122 2.47 28.94 -14.19
CA CYS A 122 2.97 28.03 -13.18
C CYS A 122 3.91 28.77 -12.21
N GLU A 123 3.55 28.86 -10.94
CA GLU A 123 4.38 29.49 -9.89
C GLU A 123 5.15 28.43 -9.07
N ALA A 124 5.22 27.19 -9.54
CA ALA A 124 5.88 26.11 -8.82
C ALA A 124 7.40 26.31 -8.77
N VAL A 125 7.98 26.09 -7.58
CA VAL A 125 9.43 26.07 -7.35
C VAL A 125 9.86 24.64 -7.07
N VAL A 126 10.46 23.98 -8.06
CA VAL A 126 10.90 22.58 -8.00
C VAL A 126 12.43 22.51 -7.81
N ASN A 127 12.98 21.31 -7.69
CA ASN A 127 14.43 21.13 -7.74
C ASN A 127 14.91 21.17 -9.20
N MET A 128 16.17 21.53 -9.43
CA MET A 128 16.76 21.61 -10.77
C MET A 128 16.67 20.28 -11.52
N ALA A 129 16.91 19.15 -10.84
CA ALA A 129 16.77 17.82 -11.44
C ALA A 129 15.32 17.45 -11.83
N ASP A 130 14.33 18.03 -11.14
CA ASP A 130 12.92 17.73 -11.35
C ASP A 130 12.26 18.67 -12.39
N LEU A 131 13.00 19.67 -12.91
CA LEU A 131 12.43 20.73 -13.75
C LEU A 131 11.94 20.22 -15.12
N GLU A 132 12.70 19.34 -15.76
CA GLU A 132 12.34 18.78 -17.07
C GLU A 132 11.07 17.93 -16.98
N GLU A 133 11.01 17.02 -16.00
CA GLU A 133 9.83 16.19 -15.72
C GLU A 133 8.62 17.06 -15.33
N HIS A 134 8.82 18.06 -14.46
CA HIS A 134 7.74 18.97 -14.08
C HIS A 134 7.16 19.72 -15.28
N THR A 135 8.00 20.30 -16.14
CA THR A 135 7.55 21.11 -17.28
C THR A 135 6.86 20.30 -18.37
N SER A 136 7.30 19.07 -18.59
CA SER A 136 6.83 18.21 -19.69
C SER A 136 5.68 17.29 -19.29
N GLU A 137 5.59 16.86 -18.03
CA GLU A 137 4.64 15.84 -17.59
C GLU A 137 3.68 16.35 -16.51
N ASP A 138 4.20 16.89 -15.40
CA ASP A 138 3.38 17.20 -14.20
C ASP A 138 2.66 18.55 -14.26
N CYS A 139 3.20 19.54 -14.98
CA CYS A 139 2.71 20.90 -14.92
C CYS A 139 1.31 21.00 -15.54
N GLU A 140 0.30 21.37 -14.74
CA GLU A 140 -1.07 21.63 -15.22
C GLU A 140 -1.16 22.71 -16.31
N TYR A 141 -0.13 23.54 -16.41
CA TYR A 141 -0.03 24.63 -17.38
C TYR A 141 0.82 24.27 -18.62
N ARG A 142 1.32 23.02 -18.71
CA ARG A 142 2.00 22.53 -19.92
C ARG A 142 1.08 22.58 -21.12
N GLN A 143 1.64 22.89 -22.28
CA GLN A 143 0.90 22.91 -23.53
C GLN A 143 0.63 21.48 -24.00
N VAL A 144 -0.62 21.19 -24.32
CA VAL A 144 -1.08 19.93 -24.88
C VAL A 144 -1.86 20.20 -26.16
N TYR A 145 -1.77 19.27 -27.10
CA TYR A 145 -2.37 19.35 -28.41
C TYR A 145 -3.68 18.56 -28.47
N CYS A 146 -4.73 19.15 -29.04
CA CYS A 146 -6.01 18.48 -29.26
C CYS A 146 -6.15 18.03 -30.72
N GLU A 147 -6.03 16.72 -30.96
CA GLU A 147 -6.11 16.11 -32.30
C GLU A 147 -7.46 16.29 -33.02
N GLU A 148 -8.54 16.61 -32.28
CA GLU A 148 -9.89 16.73 -32.83
C GLU A 148 -10.23 18.14 -33.32
N CYS A 149 -9.61 19.18 -32.74
CA CYS A 149 -9.84 20.58 -33.11
C CYS A 149 -8.58 21.31 -33.56
N ASP A 150 -7.44 20.63 -33.57
CA ASP A 150 -6.14 21.14 -34.02
C ASP A 150 -5.64 22.36 -33.21
N GLU A 151 -6.05 22.46 -31.94
CA GLU A 151 -5.66 23.56 -31.04
C GLU A 151 -4.69 23.11 -29.94
N ASN A 152 -3.70 23.97 -29.66
CA ASN A 152 -2.83 23.86 -28.50
C ASN A 152 -3.40 24.64 -27.32
N MET A 153 -3.41 24.03 -26.14
CA MET A 153 -3.90 24.66 -24.92
C MET A 153 -3.21 24.08 -23.69
N SER A 154 -3.36 24.71 -22.52
CA SER A 154 -2.85 24.10 -21.29
C SER A 154 -3.65 22.86 -20.91
N LEU A 155 -3.00 21.88 -20.27
CA LEU A 155 -3.65 20.65 -19.78
C LEU A 155 -4.89 20.96 -18.90
N LYS A 156 -4.79 21.99 -18.05
CA LYS A 156 -5.90 22.48 -17.22
C LYS A 156 -7.12 22.96 -18.02
N LYS A 157 -6.91 23.53 -19.21
CA LYS A 157 -7.98 23.92 -20.13
C LYS A 157 -8.51 22.71 -20.91
N TYR A 158 -7.62 21.79 -21.29
CA TYR A 158 -7.98 20.57 -22.00
C TYR A 158 -9.01 19.71 -21.24
N GLY A 159 -8.90 19.59 -19.91
CA GLY A 159 -9.88 18.87 -19.09
C GLY A 159 -11.30 19.47 -19.08
N LYS A 160 -11.48 20.68 -19.61
CA LYS A 160 -12.78 21.36 -19.77
C LYS A 160 -13.15 21.55 -21.24
N HIS A 161 -12.37 20.98 -22.16
CA HIS A 161 -12.51 21.17 -23.59
C HIS A 161 -13.69 20.36 -24.16
N GLY A 162 -14.46 20.95 -25.07
CA GLY A 162 -15.69 20.34 -25.60
C GLY A 162 -15.48 18.99 -26.30
N CYS A 163 -14.33 18.78 -26.96
CA CYS A 163 -14.00 17.50 -27.61
C CYS A 163 -13.67 16.38 -26.61
N PHE A 164 -13.33 16.71 -25.37
CA PHE A 164 -13.17 15.73 -24.29
C PHE A 164 -14.55 15.28 -23.77
N ILE A 165 -15.47 16.24 -23.59
CA ILE A 165 -16.83 16.00 -23.08
C ILE A 165 -17.69 15.18 -24.06
N SER A 166 -17.48 15.31 -25.38
CA SER A 166 -18.24 14.56 -26.39
C SER A 166 -18.01 13.04 -26.31
N LYS A 167 -16.79 12.61 -25.96
CA LYS A 167 -16.45 11.19 -25.78
C LYS A 167 -17.12 10.61 -24.53
N ASP A 168 -17.17 11.37 -23.44
CA ASP A 168 -17.89 10.96 -22.22
C ASP A 168 -19.41 10.86 -22.45
N VAL A 169 -20.01 11.79 -23.18
CA VAL A 169 -21.45 11.76 -23.50
C VAL A 169 -21.80 10.58 -24.41
N GLN A 170 -20.96 10.25 -25.38
CA GLN A 170 -21.17 9.07 -26.22
C GLN A 170 -21.05 7.76 -25.42
N ALA A 171 -20.06 7.67 -24.53
CA ALA A 171 -19.94 6.53 -23.62
C ALA A 171 -21.18 6.37 -22.71
N ILE A 172 -21.73 7.48 -22.20
CA ILE A 172 -22.94 7.48 -21.39
C ILE A 172 -24.18 7.04 -22.20
N LYS A 173 -24.31 7.42 -23.47
CA LYS A 173 -25.41 6.99 -24.34
C LYS A 173 -25.42 5.47 -24.58
N VAL A 174 -24.25 4.87 -24.75
CA VAL A 174 -24.10 3.41 -24.90
C VAL A 174 -24.53 2.70 -23.61
N VAL A 175 -24.10 3.20 -22.45
CA VAL A 175 -24.50 2.65 -21.13
C VAL A 175 -26.01 2.79 -20.92
N LEU A 176 -26.63 3.91 -21.31
CA LEU A 176 -28.06 4.12 -21.21
C LEU A 176 -28.86 3.08 -22.02
N PHE A 177 -28.41 2.77 -23.24
CA PHE A 177 -29.05 1.77 -24.10
C PHE A 177 -28.94 0.36 -23.50
N GLN A 178 -27.79 0.01 -22.91
CA GLN A 178 -27.58 -1.27 -22.23
C GLN A 178 -28.49 -1.42 -21.00
N VAL A 179 -28.62 -0.36 -20.19
CA VAL A 179 -29.51 -0.34 -19.02
C VAL A 179 -30.98 -0.50 -19.43
N GLN A 180 -31.41 0.17 -20.51
CA GLN A 180 -32.79 0.02 -21.03
C GLN A 180 -33.10 -1.40 -21.49
N HIS A 181 -32.12 -2.09 -22.09
CA HIS A 181 -32.24 -3.49 -22.48
C HIS A 181 -32.38 -4.41 -21.26
N GLN A 182 -31.52 -4.22 -20.25
CA GLN A 182 -31.55 -4.99 -19.01
C GLN A 182 -32.87 -4.84 -18.24
N VAL A 183 -33.44 -3.63 -18.19
CA VAL A 183 -34.75 -3.39 -17.56
C VAL A 183 -35.87 -4.17 -18.26
N ARG A 184 -35.82 -4.31 -19.59
CA ARG A 184 -36.81 -5.12 -20.34
C ARG A 184 -36.66 -6.60 -20.04
N GLU A 185 -35.45 -7.11 -19.98
CA GLU A 185 -35.19 -8.53 -19.65
C GLU A 185 -35.57 -8.86 -18.20
N MET A 186 -35.30 -7.96 -17.26
CA MET A 186 -35.76 -8.08 -15.87
C MET A 186 -37.29 -8.11 -15.77
N SER A 187 -37.99 -7.34 -16.60
CA SER A 187 -39.45 -7.36 -16.63
C SER A 187 -40.02 -8.70 -17.12
N ASN A 188 -39.33 -9.33 -18.07
CA ASN A 188 -39.75 -10.63 -18.61
C ASN A 188 -39.45 -11.78 -17.63
N THR A 189 -38.25 -11.79 -17.05
CA THR A 189 -37.87 -12.79 -16.02
C THR A 189 -38.73 -12.69 -14.75
N GLN A 190 -39.16 -11.49 -14.36
CA GLN A 190 -40.12 -11.32 -13.26
C GLN A 190 -41.48 -11.99 -13.56
N LYS A 191 -41.95 -11.94 -14.81
CA LYS A 191 -43.21 -12.60 -15.22
C LYS A 191 -43.07 -14.11 -15.17
N GLU A 192 -41.97 -14.65 -15.69
CA GLU A 192 -41.67 -16.08 -15.68
C GLU A 192 -41.53 -16.63 -14.25
N MET A 193 -40.87 -15.88 -13.36
CA MET A 193 -40.72 -16.26 -11.96
C MET A 193 -42.06 -16.25 -11.20
N LEU A 194 -42.94 -15.28 -11.47
CA LEU A 194 -44.30 -15.26 -10.91
C LEU A 194 -45.13 -16.47 -11.34
N GLU A 195 -44.89 -16.98 -12.55
CA GLU A 195 -45.55 -18.15 -13.10
C GLU A 195 -44.99 -19.46 -12.51
N ALA A 196 -43.66 -19.52 -12.31
CA ALA A 196 -42.99 -20.63 -11.63
C ALA A 196 -43.40 -20.75 -10.15
N ILE A 197 -43.54 -19.63 -9.44
CA ILE A 197 -44.01 -19.61 -8.04
C ILE A 197 -45.42 -20.17 -7.92
N LYS A 198 -46.33 -19.83 -8.85
CA LYS A 198 -47.69 -20.40 -8.90
C LYS A 198 -47.67 -21.92 -9.07
N ASN A 199 -46.74 -22.44 -9.86
CA ASN A 199 -46.62 -23.88 -10.12
C ASN A 199 -46.01 -24.64 -8.92
N LEU A 200 -45.08 -24.02 -8.18
CA LEU A 200 -44.44 -24.62 -6.99
C LEU A 200 -45.38 -24.67 -5.77
N THR A 201 -46.30 -23.72 -5.62
CA THR A 201 -47.33 -23.78 -4.57
C THR A 201 -48.27 -24.98 -4.70
N THR A 202 -48.39 -25.55 -5.90
CA THR A 202 -49.20 -26.74 -6.19
C THR A 202 -48.47 -28.06 -5.90
N ALA A 203 -47.14 -28.05 -5.83
CA ALA A 203 -46.32 -29.27 -5.73
C ALA A 203 -45.80 -29.59 -4.31
N SER A 204 -45.97 -28.67 -3.33
CA SER A 204 -45.44 -28.81 -1.96
C SER A 204 -46.18 -29.81 -1.04
N LYS A 205 -47.08 -30.64 -1.56
CA LYS A 205 -47.61 -31.81 -0.83
C LYS A 205 -47.04 -33.10 -1.43
N MET A 206 -45.78 -33.45 -1.11
CA MET A 206 -45.33 -34.85 -0.90
C MET A 206 -43.82 -35.01 -0.61
N SER A 207 -43.56 -35.63 0.54
CA SER A 207 -42.43 -36.49 0.93
C SER A 207 -41.05 -35.90 1.28
N THR A 208 -40.64 -36.29 2.50
CA THR A 208 -39.31 -36.27 3.12
C THR A 208 -38.64 -37.64 3.01
N ALA A 209 -37.31 -37.71 2.85
CA ALA A 209 -36.49 -38.83 3.36
C ALA A 209 -35.01 -38.44 3.49
N LYS A 210 -34.38 -38.95 4.56
CA LYS A 210 -32.99 -38.76 5.04
C LYS A 210 -31.98 -39.65 4.29
N GLY A 211 -30.70 -39.28 4.36
CA GLY A 211 -29.55 -40.14 4.03
C GLY A 211 -28.38 -39.90 4.99
N GLU A 212 -27.82 -40.98 5.51
CA GLU A 212 -26.81 -41.08 6.58
C GLU A 212 -25.37 -40.89 6.07
N ALA A 213 -24.47 -40.47 6.97
CA ALA A 213 -23.04 -40.25 6.69
C ALA A 213 -22.20 -41.44 7.19
N ALA A 214 -21.30 -41.93 6.32
CA ALA A 214 -20.26 -42.89 6.67
C ALA A 214 -19.02 -42.17 7.23
N SER A 215 -18.49 -42.66 8.35
CA SER A 215 -17.26 -42.15 8.97
C SER A 215 -16.03 -42.83 8.39
N THR A 216 -15.19 -42.07 7.70
CA THR A 216 -13.77 -42.38 7.52
C THR A 216 -12.97 -41.49 8.47
N ASN A 217 -11.81 -41.97 8.93
CA ASN A 217 -10.90 -41.25 9.81
C ASN A 217 -10.32 -40.01 9.10
N GLU A 218 -11.13 -38.97 8.98
CA GLU A 218 -10.72 -37.67 8.45
C GLU A 218 -9.89 -36.93 9.50
N THR A 219 -8.70 -36.49 9.13
CA THR A 219 -8.02 -35.39 9.81
C THR A 219 -8.95 -34.18 9.76
N LYS A 220 -9.62 -33.88 10.89
CA LYS A 220 -10.52 -32.73 10.99
C LYS A 220 -9.74 -31.47 10.58
N PRO A 221 -10.27 -30.64 9.66
CA PRO A 221 -9.61 -29.40 9.31
C PRO A 221 -9.54 -28.53 10.57
N HIS A 222 -8.31 -28.14 10.92
CA HIS A 222 -8.02 -27.30 12.07
C HIS A 222 -7.99 -25.83 11.65
N GLY A 223 -8.48 -24.97 12.54
CA GLY A 223 -8.51 -23.53 12.36
C GLY A 223 -9.91 -22.95 12.20
N ASP A 224 -9.96 -21.63 12.17
CA ASP A 224 -11.14 -20.82 11.91
C ASP A 224 -10.84 -19.91 10.71
N ILE A 225 -11.83 -19.66 9.86
CA ILE A 225 -11.66 -18.81 8.67
C ILE A 225 -12.21 -17.43 8.99
N VAL A 226 -11.36 -16.41 8.91
CA VAL A 226 -11.74 -15.00 9.09
C VAL A 226 -11.98 -14.39 7.72
N VAL A 227 -13.19 -13.87 7.49
CA VAL A 227 -13.60 -13.16 6.27
C VAL A 227 -13.75 -11.68 6.57
N ILE A 228 -13.19 -10.83 5.70
CA ILE A 228 -12.94 -9.43 6.01
C ILE A 228 -13.40 -8.53 4.87
N GLY A 229 -14.23 -7.55 5.21
CA GLY A 229 -14.65 -6.46 4.33
C GLY A 229 -15.34 -6.96 3.07
N GLY A 230 -15.05 -6.30 1.95
CA GLY A 230 -15.70 -6.55 0.67
C GLY A 230 -16.68 -5.46 0.30
N GLN A 231 -17.47 -5.73 -0.73
CA GLN A 231 -18.49 -4.83 -1.22
C GLN A 231 -19.77 -5.60 -1.50
N ASN A 232 -20.91 -4.94 -1.36
CA ASN A 232 -22.22 -5.43 -1.77
C ASN A 232 -23.11 -4.27 -2.26
N GLY A 233 -24.40 -4.52 -2.49
CA GLY A 233 -25.39 -3.49 -2.82
C GLY A 233 -25.56 -3.20 -4.32
N VAL A 234 -26.64 -2.53 -4.68
CA VAL A 234 -27.04 -2.30 -6.08
C VAL A 234 -26.21 -1.21 -6.76
N LEU A 235 -26.21 -1.15 -8.10
CA LEU A 235 -25.41 -0.24 -8.93
C LEU A 235 -25.45 1.25 -8.52
N MET A 236 -26.53 1.71 -7.87
CA MET A 236 -26.68 3.09 -7.37
C MET A 236 -26.32 3.28 -5.88
N SER A 237 -26.14 2.19 -5.13
CA SER A 237 -25.82 2.16 -3.69
C SER A 237 -24.86 1.00 -3.39
N SER A 238 -23.73 0.97 -4.08
CA SER A 238 -22.64 0.06 -3.72
C SER A 238 -22.13 0.42 -2.32
N SER A 239 -22.13 -0.54 -1.41
CA SER A 239 -21.69 -0.37 -0.04
C SER A 239 -20.40 -1.16 0.18
N TRP A 240 -19.35 -0.46 0.60
CA TRP A 240 -18.13 -1.08 1.10
C TRP A 240 -18.34 -1.50 2.54
N LEU A 241 -17.74 -2.63 2.91
CA LEU A 241 -17.99 -3.27 4.18
C LEU A 241 -16.76 -3.16 5.08
N ASP A 242 -17.02 -2.90 6.35
CA ASP A 242 -16.07 -3.00 7.47
C ASP A 242 -16.30 -4.30 8.26
N SER A 243 -17.31 -5.09 7.88
CA SER A 243 -17.71 -6.30 8.58
C SER A 243 -16.63 -7.37 8.54
N VAL A 244 -16.52 -8.07 9.66
CA VAL A 244 -15.61 -9.21 9.82
C VAL A 244 -16.38 -10.37 10.40
N GLU A 245 -16.25 -11.52 9.76
CA GLU A 245 -16.95 -12.74 10.13
C GLU A 245 -15.97 -13.89 10.32
N VAL A 246 -16.29 -14.80 11.21
CA VAL A 246 -15.50 -16.00 11.46
C VAL A 246 -16.36 -17.24 11.28
N TYR A 247 -15.87 -18.14 10.43
CA TYR A 247 -16.39 -19.49 10.30
C TYR A 247 -15.54 -20.44 11.10
N SER A 248 -16.13 -21.06 12.12
CA SER A 248 -15.46 -22.10 12.87
C SER A 248 -15.54 -23.43 12.12
N LEU A 249 -14.39 -23.99 11.74
CA LEU A 249 -14.36 -25.30 11.04
C LEU A 249 -14.81 -26.44 11.96
N ALA A 250 -14.56 -26.31 13.27
CA ALA A 250 -14.96 -27.28 14.27
C ALA A 250 -16.49 -27.34 14.45
N ASN A 251 -17.11 -26.17 14.61
CA ASN A 251 -18.54 -26.07 14.90
C ASN A 251 -19.41 -25.92 13.65
N ARG A 252 -18.80 -25.61 12.50
CA ARG A 252 -19.47 -25.29 11.23
C ARG A 252 -20.48 -24.15 11.37
N THR A 253 -20.11 -23.13 12.14
CA THR A 253 -20.95 -21.98 12.44
C THR A 253 -20.25 -20.67 12.12
N TRP A 254 -21.03 -19.70 11.66
CA TRP A 254 -20.57 -18.32 11.47
C TRP A 254 -20.83 -17.48 12.72
N SER A 255 -19.91 -16.56 13.00
CA SER A 255 -20.03 -15.55 14.04
C SER A 255 -19.48 -14.22 13.53
N LYS A 256 -19.92 -13.11 14.14
CA LYS A 256 -19.40 -11.77 13.81
C LYS A 256 -18.24 -11.42 14.75
N LEU A 257 -17.19 -10.81 14.19
CA LEU A 257 -16.14 -10.15 14.97
C LEU A 257 -16.33 -8.63 14.94
N ALA A 258 -15.49 -7.91 15.69
CA ALA A 258 -15.46 -6.46 15.61
C ALA A 258 -15.20 -6.00 14.18
N ALA A 259 -15.91 -4.95 13.77
CA ALA A 259 -15.73 -4.33 12.47
C ALA A 259 -14.35 -3.65 12.37
N MET A 260 -13.85 -3.54 11.15
CA MET A 260 -12.71 -2.67 10.83
C MET A 260 -13.03 -1.20 11.10
N GLN A 261 -12.00 -0.38 11.26
CA GLN A 261 -12.16 1.07 11.39
C GLN A 261 -12.53 1.72 10.05
N GLU A 262 -11.96 1.23 8.95
CA GLU A 262 -12.27 1.65 7.59
C GLU A 262 -12.93 0.52 6.79
N LYS A 263 -14.08 0.84 6.18
CA LYS A 263 -14.74 0.00 5.16
C LYS A 263 -13.80 -0.19 3.97
N ARG A 264 -13.64 -1.41 3.47
CA ARG A 264 -12.75 -1.68 2.34
C ARG A 264 -13.13 -2.92 1.55
N ALA A 265 -12.95 -2.85 0.23
CA ALA A 265 -13.01 -3.97 -0.71
C ALA A 265 -11.72 -4.05 -1.52
N ALA A 266 -11.44 -5.23 -2.10
CA ALA A 266 -10.21 -5.49 -2.84
C ALA A 266 -8.93 -5.18 -2.04
N ALA A 267 -9.02 -5.41 -0.72
CA ALA A 267 -7.91 -5.40 0.20
C ALA A 267 -7.24 -6.78 0.22
N THR A 268 -6.06 -6.86 0.84
CA THR A 268 -5.37 -8.13 1.10
C THR A 268 -5.21 -8.36 2.59
N ALA A 269 -5.26 -9.61 3.02
CA ALA A 269 -5.15 -9.95 4.43
C ALA A 269 -4.25 -11.15 4.67
N HIS A 270 -3.53 -11.13 5.80
CA HIS A 270 -2.55 -12.16 6.18
C HIS A 270 -2.59 -12.42 7.68
N LEU A 271 -2.34 -13.67 8.08
CA LEU A 271 -2.02 -14.00 9.46
C LEU A 271 -0.52 -13.79 9.69
N TYR A 272 -0.17 -12.94 10.65
CA TYR A 272 1.22 -12.69 11.04
C TYR A 272 1.33 -12.46 12.55
N ASN A 273 2.20 -13.23 13.22
CA ASN A 273 2.40 -13.17 14.67
C ASN A 273 1.09 -13.18 15.49
N GLY A 274 0.16 -14.07 15.12
CA GLY A 274 -1.15 -14.22 15.78
C GLY A 274 -2.10 -13.05 15.56
N ARG A 275 -1.86 -12.23 14.53
CA ARG A 275 -2.71 -11.10 14.16
C ARG A 275 -3.13 -11.24 12.72
N VAL A 276 -4.40 -11.00 12.46
CA VAL A 276 -4.92 -10.81 11.11
C VAL A 276 -4.65 -9.37 10.73
N MET A 277 -3.84 -9.16 9.70
CA MET A 277 -3.45 -7.85 9.19
C MET A 277 -4.08 -7.64 7.83
N VAL A 278 -4.66 -6.46 7.59
CA VAL A 278 -5.41 -6.10 6.39
C VAL A 278 -4.79 -4.84 5.79
N THR A 279 -4.43 -4.87 4.51
CA THR A 279 -3.68 -3.80 3.85
C THR A 279 -4.43 -3.22 2.66
N GLY A 280 -4.47 -1.88 2.58
CA GLY A 280 -5.02 -1.12 1.46
C GLY A 280 -6.50 -1.39 1.17
N GLY A 281 -6.88 -1.24 -0.10
CA GLY A 281 -8.24 -1.48 -0.59
C GLY A 281 -9.00 -0.21 -0.94
N ARG A 282 -10.12 -0.37 -1.64
CA ARG A 282 -11.03 0.72 -2.00
C ARG A 282 -12.08 0.89 -0.90
N CYS A 283 -12.27 2.12 -0.43
CA CYS A 283 -13.19 2.44 0.67
C CYS A 283 -14.53 2.99 0.17
N ASP A 284 -14.50 3.71 -0.95
CA ASP A 284 -15.69 4.20 -1.64
C ASP A 284 -15.43 4.39 -3.15
N ARG A 285 -16.35 5.04 -3.88
CA ARG A 285 -16.22 5.27 -5.32
C ARG A 285 -14.99 6.09 -5.70
N SER A 286 -14.54 6.97 -4.81
CA SER A 286 -13.48 7.95 -5.01
C SER A 286 -12.24 7.71 -4.15
N ASN A 287 -12.37 6.95 -3.06
CA ASN A 287 -11.33 6.83 -2.05
C ASN A 287 -10.72 5.42 -2.03
N VAL A 288 -9.39 5.39 -2.04
CA VAL A 288 -8.58 4.20 -1.89
C VAL A 288 -7.63 4.43 -0.73
N THR A 289 -7.50 3.47 0.17
CA THR A 289 -6.70 3.65 1.37
C THR A 289 -5.30 3.07 1.20
N ARG A 290 -4.37 3.67 1.94
CA ARG A 290 -3.03 3.13 2.20
C ARG A 290 -2.90 2.59 3.63
N SER A 291 -4.00 2.55 4.38
CA SER A 291 -4.01 2.11 5.77
C SER A 291 -3.70 0.62 5.89
N ILE A 292 -3.10 0.28 7.03
CA ILE A 292 -2.92 -1.10 7.46
C ILE A 292 -3.63 -1.24 8.81
N GLU A 293 -4.61 -2.13 8.86
CA GLU A 293 -5.32 -2.46 10.09
C GLU A 293 -4.98 -3.87 10.55
N TYR A 294 -5.11 -4.14 11.85
CA TYR A 294 -4.94 -5.48 12.39
C TYR A 294 -5.90 -5.77 13.55
N VAL A 295 -6.16 -7.05 13.74
CA VAL A 295 -6.89 -7.58 14.89
C VAL A 295 -6.16 -8.80 15.44
N ARG A 296 -6.22 -9.01 16.76
CA ARG A 296 -5.79 -10.27 17.36
C ARG A 296 -6.96 -11.23 17.33
N VAL A 297 -6.73 -12.41 16.78
CA VAL A 297 -7.70 -13.51 16.83
C VAL A 297 -7.07 -14.58 17.72
N ARG A 298 -7.53 -14.71 18.96
CA ARG A 298 -7.17 -15.82 19.86
C ARG A 298 -8.41 -16.65 20.11
N ARG A 299 -8.25 -17.98 20.18
CA ARG A 299 -9.25 -18.85 20.80
C ARG A 299 -9.35 -18.49 22.28
N GLU A 300 -10.57 -18.46 22.82
CA GLU A 300 -10.77 -18.49 24.26
C GLU A 300 -10.12 -19.79 24.78
N GLU A 301 -8.98 -19.68 25.45
CA GLU A 301 -8.58 -20.74 26.37
C GLU A 301 -9.57 -20.68 27.55
N PRO A 302 -10.03 -21.82 28.07
CA PRO A 302 -10.80 -21.83 29.31
C PRO A 302 -10.00 -21.05 30.35
N GLU A 303 -10.66 -20.17 31.10
CA GLU A 303 -10.01 -19.41 32.17
C GLU A 303 -9.16 -20.35 33.02
N THR A 304 -7.84 -20.23 32.89
CA THR A 304 -6.91 -20.98 33.72
C THR A 304 -7.02 -20.37 35.12
N ILE A 305 -7.59 -21.18 35.99
CA ILE A 305 -7.57 -21.19 37.47
C ILE A 305 -6.83 -19.98 38.08
N SER A 306 -7.56 -19.21 38.88
CA SER A 306 -7.02 -18.13 39.71
C SER A 306 -5.74 -18.59 40.43
N TRP A 307 -4.70 -17.75 40.37
CA TRP A 307 -3.45 -17.96 41.10
C TRP A 307 -3.64 -18.07 42.63
N ASP A 308 -4.81 -17.68 43.14
CA ASP A 308 -5.20 -17.82 44.55
C ASP A 308 -5.49 -19.28 44.96
N GLU A 309 -5.76 -20.19 44.00
CA GLU A 309 -5.96 -21.63 44.30
C GLU A 309 -4.64 -22.44 44.30
N ILE A 310 -3.53 -21.86 43.84
CA ILE A 310 -2.23 -22.57 43.73
C ILE A 310 -1.29 -22.26 44.91
N PHE A 311 -1.39 -21.08 45.52
CA PHE A 311 -0.55 -20.71 46.66
C PHE A 311 -1.38 -20.60 47.94
N GLY A 312 -1.53 -21.76 48.59
CA GLY A 312 -1.88 -21.82 49.99
C GLY A 312 -0.95 -20.95 50.83
N GLU A 313 -1.52 -20.44 51.92
CA GLU A 313 -0.95 -19.52 52.90
C GLU A 313 0.53 -19.77 53.23
N ASN A 314 1.24 -18.66 53.42
CA ASN A 314 2.62 -18.51 53.91
C ASN A 314 3.72 -18.65 52.86
N LEU A 315 4.30 -17.50 52.48
CA LEU A 315 5.71 -17.16 52.71
C LEU A 315 5.93 -15.69 52.30
N GLY A 316 6.69 -14.93 53.10
CA GLY A 316 6.81 -13.48 53.01
C GLY A 316 7.50 -12.97 51.73
N TRP A 317 6.84 -12.03 51.04
CA TRP A 317 7.24 -11.49 49.74
C TRP A 317 7.86 -10.09 49.79
N GLU A 318 8.14 -9.53 50.98
CA GLU A 318 8.59 -8.13 51.10
C GLU A 318 10.09 -7.89 50.90
N SER A 319 10.94 -8.92 50.79
CA SER A 319 12.41 -8.73 50.77
C SER A 319 13.09 -8.89 49.41
N LEU A 320 12.37 -9.06 48.30
CA LEU A 320 12.98 -9.33 46.97
C LEU A 320 12.78 -8.23 45.90
N PHE A 321 12.10 -7.12 46.22
CA PHE A 321 11.82 -6.05 45.25
C PHE A 321 12.36 -4.66 45.62
N ALA A 322 13.34 -4.57 46.52
CA ALA A 322 13.92 -3.29 46.94
C ALA A 322 14.98 -2.71 45.97
N GLU A 323 15.40 -3.42 44.91
CA GLU A 323 16.57 -2.99 44.10
C GLU A 323 16.35 -2.76 42.59
N TYR A 324 15.12 -2.82 42.07
CA TYR A 324 14.87 -2.39 40.68
C TYR A 324 13.69 -1.43 40.59
N GLY A 325 14.03 -0.15 40.51
CA GLY A 325 13.10 0.97 40.43
C GLY A 325 12.20 0.99 39.19
N GLN A 326 10.99 1.51 39.42
CA GLN A 326 10.05 2.13 38.48
C GLN A 326 9.46 1.25 37.37
N TYR A 327 8.59 0.32 37.77
CA TYR A 327 7.56 -0.20 36.86
C TYR A 327 6.50 0.88 36.60
N ARG A 328 6.56 1.52 35.42
CA ARG A 328 5.44 2.32 34.90
C ARG A 328 4.20 1.41 34.81
N ARG A 329 3.10 1.82 35.47
CA ARG A 329 1.78 1.20 35.32
C ARG A 329 1.44 1.06 33.83
N ARG A 330 1.20 -0.17 33.36
CA ARG A 330 0.63 -0.43 32.03
C ARG A 330 -0.80 0.15 32.02
N PRO A 331 -1.20 0.92 31.00
CA PRO A 331 -2.58 1.36 30.89
C PRO A 331 -3.51 0.17 30.70
N GLU A 332 -4.66 0.28 31.34
CA GLU A 332 -5.76 -0.67 31.45
C GLU A 332 -6.32 -1.12 30.08
N HIS A 333 -6.76 -2.39 30.06
CA HIS A 333 -7.73 -3.02 29.14
C HIS A 333 -7.96 -2.36 27.75
N ARG A 334 -7.13 -2.69 26.76
CA ARG A 334 -7.59 -2.69 25.35
C ARG A 334 -8.46 -3.91 25.11
N ASN A 335 -9.69 -3.70 24.62
CA ASN A 335 -10.63 -4.74 24.23
C ASN A 335 -9.97 -5.75 23.28
N ARG A 336 -10.12 -7.04 23.61
CA ARG A 336 -9.25 -8.11 23.10
C ARG A 336 -9.53 -8.53 21.65
N ASN A 337 -10.59 -8.00 21.02
CA ASN A 337 -11.04 -8.33 19.66
C ASN A 337 -11.29 -7.11 18.76
N GLU A 338 -10.82 -5.91 19.11
CA GLU A 338 -11.04 -4.70 18.31
C GLU A 338 -9.95 -4.48 17.25
N PHE A 339 -10.38 -4.02 16.06
CA PHE A 339 -9.45 -3.60 15.01
C PHE A 339 -8.70 -2.34 15.43
N SER A 340 -7.39 -2.37 15.19
CA SER A 340 -6.48 -1.26 15.44
C SER A 340 -5.75 -0.88 14.16
N SER A 341 -5.73 0.41 13.85
CA SER A 341 -4.88 0.95 12.79
C SER A 341 -3.40 0.95 13.21
N LEU A 342 -2.52 0.54 12.30
CA LEU A 342 -1.08 0.81 12.43
C LEU A 342 -0.79 2.26 12.00
N GLN A 343 0.21 2.88 12.65
CA GLN A 343 0.69 4.20 12.22
C GLN A 343 1.42 4.14 10.88
N CYS A 344 2.00 2.99 10.53
CA CYS A 344 2.60 2.77 9.22
C CYS A 344 1.52 2.62 8.14
N ARG A 345 1.85 3.02 6.91
CA ARG A 345 0.96 2.99 5.75
C ARG A 345 1.68 2.39 4.57
N LEU A 346 0.94 1.79 3.64
CA LEU A 346 1.44 1.44 2.32
C LEU A 346 2.03 2.69 1.63
N PRO A 347 2.99 2.52 0.71
CA PRO A 347 3.69 3.65 0.12
C PRO A 347 2.75 4.51 -0.75
N PHE A 348 1.68 3.91 -1.27
CA PHE A 348 0.67 4.55 -2.09
C PHE A 348 -0.73 4.02 -1.75
N GLN A 349 -1.76 4.76 -2.14
CA GLN A 349 -3.13 4.27 -2.10
C GLN A 349 -3.30 3.22 -3.19
N CYS A 350 -3.71 2.00 -2.84
CA CYS A 350 -3.88 0.95 -3.84
C CYS A 350 -5.05 0.00 -3.54
N CYS A 351 -5.71 -0.47 -4.61
CA CYS A 351 -6.75 -1.50 -4.55
C CYS A 351 -6.50 -2.56 -5.63
N GLY A 352 -6.94 -3.80 -5.37
CA GLY A 352 -6.65 -4.92 -6.28
C GLY A 352 -5.16 -5.26 -6.36
N HIS A 353 -4.37 -4.77 -5.41
CA HIS A 353 -2.99 -5.21 -5.19
C HIS A 353 -2.99 -6.58 -4.52
N LYS A 354 -1.85 -7.27 -4.51
CA LYS A 354 -1.61 -8.40 -3.61
C LYS A 354 -0.44 -8.10 -2.70
N THR A 355 -0.59 -8.43 -1.42
CA THR A 355 0.55 -8.46 -0.50
C THR A 355 0.92 -9.91 -0.20
N ALA A 356 2.15 -10.14 0.24
CA ALA A 356 2.61 -11.41 0.76
C ALA A 356 3.61 -11.18 1.88
N ILE A 357 3.68 -12.09 2.85
CA ILE A 357 4.64 -12.02 3.95
C ILE A 357 5.66 -13.14 3.81
N LEU A 358 6.92 -12.77 3.59
CA LEU A 358 8.03 -13.71 3.47
C LEU A 358 9.23 -13.18 4.25
N ASN A 359 9.85 -14.01 5.09
CA ASN A 359 11.04 -13.64 5.87
C ASN A 359 10.88 -12.34 6.70
N HIS A 360 9.71 -12.19 7.35
CA HIS A 360 9.35 -10.98 8.10
C HIS A 360 9.36 -9.69 7.26
N GLN A 361 9.17 -9.80 5.94
CA GLN A 361 9.05 -8.67 5.02
C GLN A 361 7.69 -8.70 4.36
N LEU A 362 7.08 -7.51 4.25
CA LEU A 362 5.85 -7.30 3.51
C LEU A 362 6.23 -7.00 2.06
N TRP A 363 5.81 -7.88 1.17
CA TRP A 363 5.90 -7.72 -0.27
C TRP A 363 4.58 -7.16 -0.76
N LEU A 364 4.64 -6.10 -1.58
CA LEU A 364 3.49 -5.49 -2.23
C LEU A 364 3.70 -5.60 -3.74
N VAL A 365 2.76 -6.27 -4.41
CA VAL A 365 2.84 -6.56 -5.84
C VAL A 365 1.63 -5.94 -6.53
N GLY A 366 1.92 -5.08 -7.51
CA GLY A 366 0.94 -4.50 -8.42
C GLY A 366 -0.25 -3.81 -7.74
N GLY A 367 -1.42 -3.93 -8.37
CA GLY A 367 -2.64 -3.24 -8.02
C GLY A 367 -2.87 -1.97 -8.82
N ILE A 368 -4.06 -1.40 -8.68
CA ILE A 368 -4.36 -0.07 -9.19
C ILE A 368 -3.91 0.92 -8.13
N ILE A 369 -2.86 1.67 -8.45
CA ILE A 369 -2.31 2.68 -7.58
C ILE A 369 -2.96 4.03 -7.91
N PHE A 370 -3.50 4.66 -6.89
CA PHE A 370 -4.07 6.01 -6.95
C PHE A 370 -2.98 6.95 -6.44
N ASN A 371 -2.06 7.32 -7.34
CA ASN A 371 -1.06 8.33 -7.09
C ASN A 371 -1.16 9.37 -8.21
N PRO A 372 -1.43 10.66 -7.91
CA PRO A 372 -1.47 11.70 -8.93
C PRO A 372 -0.12 11.96 -9.61
N GLN A 373 1.00 11.38 -9.11
CA GLN A 373 2.36 11.67 -9.58
C GLN A 373 3.14 10.50 -10.22
N ARG A 374 2.63 9.24 -10.32
CA ARG A 374 3.37 8.15 -11.01
C ARG A 374 2.50 6.97 -11.48
N SER A 375 2.84 6.40 -12.64
CA SER A 375 2.42 5.07 -13.11
C SER A 375 3.28 3.97 -12.47
N LEU A 376 2.97 3.59 -11.22
CA LEU A 376 3.70 2.57 -10.44
C LEU A 376 3.11 1.17 -10.57
N ASN A 377 2.08 0.99 -11.40
CA ASN A 377 1.22 -0.18 -11.39
C ASN A 377 1.92 -1.49 -11.83
N ALA A 378 3.18 -1.39 -12.26
CA ALA A 378 4.03 -2.48 -12.72
C ALA A 378 5.23 -2.74 -11.81
N SER A 379 5.09 -2.73 -10.48
CA SER A 379 6.26 -2.90 -9.59
C SER A 379 6.04 -3.85 -8.41
N ILE A 380 7.16 -4.42 -7.94
CA ILE A 380 7.27 -5.23 -6.73
C ILE A 380 8.00 -4.41 -5.68
N HIS A 381 7.32 -4.11 -4.58
CA HIS A 381 7.89 -3.41 -3.44
C HIS A 381 8.11 -4.35 -2.26
N MET A 382 9.12 -4.04 -1.44
CA MET A 382 9.44 -4.78 -0.23
C MET A 382 9.69 -3.82 0.94
N SER A 383 9.20 -4.18 2.12
CA SER A 383 9.50 -3.45 3.37
C SER A 383 9.62 -4.40 4.57
N PRO A 384 10.57 -4.21 5.51
CA PRO A 384 10.66 -5.00 6.74
C PRO A 384 9.44 -4.82 7.65
N ILE A 385 8.85 -5.90 8.13
CA ILE A 385 7.68 -5.86 9.04
C ILE A 385 8.08 -5.47 10.48
N HIS A 386 9.34 -5.58 10.88
CA HIS A 386 9.77 -5.07 12.20
C HIS A 386 10.00 -3.54 12.21
N SER A 387 10.03 -2.91 11.04
CA SER A 387 10.20 -1.46 10.87
C SER A 387 8.86 -0.73 10.76
N LEU A 388 7.84 -1.11 11.55
CA LEU A 388 6.53 -0.42 11.64
C LEU A 388 6.62 1.03 12.19
N ARG A 389 7.83 1.60 12.18
CA ARG A 389 8.16 3.00 12.47
C ARG A 389 8.72 3.78 11.26
N ALA A 390 8.94 3.20 10.06
CA ALA A 390 9.61 3.96 8.98
C ALA A 390 9.10 3.73 7.55
N TYR A 391 9.20 4.84 6.80
CA TYR A 391 8.73 5.16 5.45
C TYR A 391 9.50 4.50 4.29
N SER A 392 10.09 3.31 4.47
CA SER A 392 11.05 2.74 3.51
C SER A 392 10.50 1.52 2.76
N PHE A 393 9.59 1.73 1.81
CA PHE A 393 9.31 0.72 0.78
C PHE A 393 10.38 0.81 -0.30
N VAL A 394 11.07 -0.29 -0.58
CA VAL A 394 12.10 -0.37 -1.62
C VAL A 394 11.50 -1.07 -2.83
N VAL A 395 11.63 -0.46 -4.01
CA VAL A 395 11.31 -1.11 -5.29
C VAL A 395 12.36 -2.18 -5.55
N LYS A 396 11.92 -3.43 -5.71
CA LYS A 396 12.80 -4.57 -5.96
C LYS A 396 12.85 -5.00 -7.42
N CYS A 397 11.76 -4.81 -8.15
CA CYS A 397 11.66 -5.15 -9.56
C CYS A 397 10.50 -4.37 -10.20
N GLN A 398 10.65 -4.04 -11.48
CA GLN A 398 9.55 -3.59 -12.34
C GLN A 398 9.03 -4.80 -13.13
N MET A 399 7.73 -5.08 -13.00
CA MET A 399 7.03 -6.04 -13.83
C MET A 399 6.93 -5.53 -15.27
N PRO A 400 6.96 -6.41 -16.29
CA PRO A 400 6.83 -6.00 -17.69
C PRO A 400 5.50 -5.31 -18.00
N LYS A 401 4.46 -5.69 -17.25
CA LYS A 401 3.11 -5.12 -17.35
C LYS A 401 2.62 -4.74 -15.96
N SER A 402 1.84 -3.67 -15.94
CA SER A 402 1.00 -3.34 -14.80
C SER A 402 0.00 -4.46 -14.57
N LEU A 403 -0.14 -4.95 -13.34
CA LEU A 403 -1.10 -6.01 -13.02
C LEU A 403 -1.89 -5.68 -11.75
N SER A 404 -3.20 -5.70 -11.87
CA SER A 404 -4.17 -5.58 -10.77
C SER A 404 -5.13 -6.76 -10.79
N PHE A 405 -5.73 -7.07 -9.64
CA PHE A 405 -6.63 -8.22 -9.46
C PHE A 405 -6.01 -9.56 -9.94
N HIS A 406 -4.68 -9.68 -9.82
CA HIS A 406 -3.92 -10.90 -10.08
C HIS A 406 -3.92 -11.82 -8.86
N GLY A 407 -3.60 -13.09 -9.05
CA GLY A 407 -3.25 -14.03 -7.98
C GLY A 407 -1.80 -13.85 -7.53
N LEU A 408 -1.51 -14.09 -6.25
CA LEU A 408 -0.15 -14.04 -5.70
C LEU A 408 0.03 -15.14 -4.66
N GLU A 409 0.99 -16.03 -4.88
CA GLU A 409 1.34 -17.08 -3.92
C GLU A 409 2.85 -17.19 -3.72
N ILE A 410 3.25 -17.52 -2.49
CA ILE A 410 4.65 -17.84 -2.17
C ILE A 410 4.86 -19.34 -2.32
N VAL A 411 5.78 -19.75 -3.19
CA VAL A 411 6.21 -21.16 -3.29
C VAL A 411 7.73 -21.22 -3.14
N GLY A 412 8.19 -21.77 -2.01
CA GLY A 412 9.60 -21.68 -1.61
C GLY A 412 10.04 -20.23 -1.43
N ASN A 413 11.04 -19.80 -2.23
CA ASN A 413 11.55 -18.42 -2.24
C ASN A 413 11.05 -17.60 -3.44
N GLU A 414 10.08 -18.13 -4.20
CA GLU A 414 9.52 -17.47 -5.38
C GLU A 414 8.13 -16.89 -5.07
N LEU A 415 7.89 -15.66 -5.54
CA LEU A 415 6.55 -15.07 -5.64
C LEU A 415 5.98 -15.39 -7.02
N LEU A 416 4.89 -16.14 -7.07
CA LEU A 416 4.17 -16.44 -8.30
C LEU A 416 3.03 -15.44 -8.50
N ILE A 417 3.09 -14.67 -9.59
CA ILE A 417 2.12 -13.64 -9.96
C ILE A 417 1.32 -14.18 -11.14
N ILE A 418 0.01 -14.34 -10.96
CA ILE A 418 -0.83 -15.15 -11.86
C ILE A 418 -1.97 -14.29 -12.43
N GLY A 419 -1.97 -14.10 -13.75
CA GLY A 419 -3.03 -13.40 -14.47
C GLY A 419 -3.21 -11.95 -14.02
N GLY A 420 -4.47 -11.51 -13.92
CA GLY A 420 -4.85 -10.14 -13.59
C GLY A 420 -5.14 -9.30 -14.81
N SER A 421 -5.23 -7.98 -14.65
CA SER A 421 -5.41 -7.03 -15.75
C SER A 421 -4.65 -5.72 -15.52
N MET A 422 -4.39 -5.02 -16.62
CA MET A 422 -3.56 -3.81 -16.62
C MET A 422 -4.29 -2.60 -16.05
N THR A 423 -5.60 -2.51 -16.29
CA THR A 423 -6.49 -1.39 -15.94
C THR A 423 -7.55 -1.76 -14.92
N GLY A 424 -7.61 -3.03 -14.51
CA GLY A 424 -8.63 -3.56 -13.62
C GLY A 424 -9.92 -3.99 -14.31
N LYS A 425 -9.95 -3.98 -15.65
CA LYS A 425 -11.11 -4.41 -16.45
C LYS A 425 -10.92 -5.84 -16.92
N SER A 426 -12.02 -6.48 -17.32
CA SER A 426 -11.98 -7.83 -17.88
C SER A 426 -11.34 -7.82 -19.28
N LEU A 427 -11.65 -6.84 -20.12
CA LEU A 427 -11.20 -6.77 -21.52
C LEU A 427 -9.67 -6.88 -21.70
N ASP A 428 -8.89 -6.37 -20.76
CA ASP A 428 -7.43 -6.39 -20.74
C ASP A 428 -6.85 -7.40 -19.73
N ALA A 429 -7.62 -8.43 -19.39
CA ALA A 429 -7.12 -9.57 -18.65
C ALA A 429 -5.96 -10.24 -19.39
N VAL A 430 -5.00 -10.76 -18.64
CA VAL A 430 -3.83 -11.47 -19.16
C VAL A 430 -3.79 -12.91 -18.67
N SER A 431 -3.16 -13.80 -19.44
CA SER A 431 -2.86 -15.18 -19.02
C SER A 431 -1.44 -15.34 -18.49
N THR A 432 -0.66 -14.26 -18.44
CA THR A 432 0.75 -14.27 -18.03
C THR A 432 0.91 -14.79 -16.60
N VAL A 433 1.91 -15.64 -16.41
CA VAL A 433 2.37 -16.08 -15.08
C VAL A 433 3.82 -15.64 -14.93
N LEU A 434 4.13 -14.89 -13.88
CA LEU A 434 5.48 -14.45 -13.57
C LEU A 434 5.97 -15.16 -12.31
N SER A 435 7.24 -15.58 -12.31
CA SER A 435 7.94 -15.97 -11.09
C SER A 435 8.99 -14.94 -10.75
N TYR A 436 8.93 -14.42 -9.53
CA TYR A 436 9.93 -13.53 -8.98
C TYR A 436 10.72 -14.23 -7.88
N ASN A 437 12.01 -14.44 -8.10
CA ASN A 437 12.90 -15.03 -7.11
C ASN A 437 13.39 -13.94 -6.14
N THR A 438 13.00 -14.07 -4.88
CA THR A 438 13.31 -13.06 -3.84
C THR A 438 14.77 -13.05 -3.40
N ALA A 439 15.52 -14.12 -3.65
CA ALA A 439 16.95 -14.19 -3.31
C ALA A 439 17.83 -13.56 -4.39
N THR A 440 17.49 -13.76 -5.67
CA THR A 440 18.28 -13.25 -6.81
C THR A 440 17.75 -11.93 -7.38
N ASN A 441 16.58 -11.48 -6.93
CA ASN A 441 15.80 -10.38 -7.53
C ASN A 441 15.50 -10.57 -9.02
N ALA A 442 15.51 -11.82 -9.51
CA ALA A 442 15.24 -12.12 -10.91
C ALA A 442 13.75 -12.37 -11.13
N LEU A 443 13.20 -11.73 -12.17
CA LEU A 443 11.85 -11.96 -12.66
C LEU A 443 11.91 -12.77 -13.95
N ARG A 444 11.08 -13.81 -14.06
CA ARG A 444 10.93 -14.60 -15.28
C ARG A 444 9.47 -14.84 -15.60
N GLU A 445 9.15 -14.92 -16.88
CA GLU A 445 7.85 -15.39 -17.35
C GLU A 445 7.83 -16.92 -17.39
N LEU A 446 6.73 -17.49 -16.92
CA LEU A 446 6.46 -18.93 -16.93
C LEU A 446 5.36 -19.24 -17.97
N PRO A 447 5.13 -20.53 -18.30
CA PRO A 447 4.04 -20.89 -19.20
C PRO A 447 2.71 -20.28 -18.75
N PRO A 448 1.95 -19.67 -19.69
CA PRO A 448 0.76 -18.92 -19.35
C PRO A 448 -0.38 -19.84 -18.92
N LEU A 449 -1.40 -19.23 -18.33
CA LEU A 449 -2.69 -19.87 -18.11
C LEU A 449 -3.36 -20.24 -19.45
N PRO A 450 -4.29 -21.22 -19.45
CA PRO A 450 -5.01 -21.63 -20.65
C PRO A 450 -5.76 -20.48 -21.36
N PHE A 451 -6.20 -19.48 -20.59
CA PHE A 451 -6.83 -18.28 -21.11
C PHE A 451 -6.61 -17.08 -20.16
N PRO A 452 -6.78 -15.84 -20.64
CA PRO A 452 -6.64 -14.65 -19.81
C PRO A 452 -7.76 -14.50 -18.78
N MET A 453 -7.37 -14.18 -17.55
CA MET A 453 -8.32 -14.05 -16.43
C MET A 453 -7.80 -13.12 -15.33
N LEU A 454 -8.73 -12.53 -14.57
CA LEU A 454 -8.48 -11.70 -13.38
C LEU A 454 -9.49 -12.03 -12.27
N ASP A 455 -9.34 -11.39 -11.11
CA ASP A 455 -10.28 -11.50 -9.97
C ASP A 455 -10.44 -12.94 -9.46
N MET A 456 -9.43 -13.79 -9.69
CA MET A 456 -9.36 -15.16 -9.19
C MET A 456 -8.89 -15.21 -7.73
N ALA A 457 -9.25 -16.29 -7.03
CA ALA A 457 -8.59 -16.66 -5.80
C ALA A 457 -7.43 -17.62 -6.08
N THR A 458 -6.37 -17.52 -5.29
CA THR A 458 -5.24 -18.45 -5.31
C THR A 458 -4.98 -18.99 -3.92
N VAL A 459 -4.50 -20.24 -3.84
CA VAL A 459 -3.97 -20.83 -2.60
C VAL A 459 -2.80 -21.77 -2.92
N LYS A 460 -1.77 -21.75 -2.08
CA LYS A 460 -0.66 -22.71 -2.15
C LYS A 460 -1.06 -24.10 -1.63
N PHE A 461 -0.78 -25.15 -2.39
CA PHE A 461 -0.90 -26.54 -1.95
C PHE A 461 0.40 -27.31 -2.24
N GLY A 462 1.20 -27.58 -1.21
CA GLY A 462 2.52 -28.18 -1.40
C GLY A 462 3.43 -27.30 -2.26
N GLU A 463 3.82 -27.80 -3.44
CA GLU A 463 4.61 -27.09 -4.45
C GLU A 463 3.76 -26.50 -5.58
N ASP A 464 2.44 -26.73 -5.53
CA ASP A 464 1.47 -26.30 -6.52
C ASP A 464 0.70 -25.05 -6.03
N VAL A 465 0.11 -24.33 -6.98
CA VAL A 465 -0.86 -23.26 -6.72
C VAL A 465 -2.21 -23.67 -7.30
N ILE A 466 -3.25 -23.62 -6.49
CA ILE A 466 -4.63 -23.80 -6.93
C ILE A 466 -5.19 -22.43 -7.29
N ILE A 467 -5.71 -22.30 -8.52
CA ILE A 467 -6.27 -21.08 -9.10
C ILE A 467 -7.76 -21.31 -9.29
N ILE A 468 -8.59 -20.41 -8.75
CA ILE A 468 -10.01 -20.70 -8.52
C ILE A 468 -10.86 -19.53 -9.03
N GLY A 469 -11.81 -19.85 -9.92
CA GLY A 469 -12.80 -18.90 -10.42
C GLY A 469 -12.19 -17.74 -11.20
N GLY A 470 -12.66 -16.53 -10.95
CA GLY A 470 -12.27 -15.31 -11.64
C GLY A 470 -13.21 -14.93 -12.78
N THR A 471 -12.74 -14.00 -13.59
CA THR A 471 -13.44 -13.48 -14.77
C THR A 471 -12.50 -13.54 -15.96
N ASN A 472 -12.98 -13.98 -17.13
CA ASN A 472 -12.16 -14.01 -18.34
C ASN A 472 -12.20 -12.66 -19.10
N LYS A 473 -11.47 -12.57 -20.21
CA LYS A 473 -11.44 -11.35 -21.02
C LYS A 473 -12.77 -10.95 -21.69
N TYR A 474 -13.74 -11.87 -21.71
CA TYR A 474 -15.08 -11.67 -22.27
C TYR A 474 -16.10 -11.28 -21.20
N ASP A 475 -15.64 -10.96 -19.99
CA ASP A 475 -16.50 -10.62 -18.85
C ASP A 475 -17.39 -11.79 -18.40
N GLU A 476 -16.94 -13.02 -18.61
CA GLU A 476 -17.61 -14.23 -18.14
C GLU A 476 -17.02 -14.66 -16.80
N TYR A 477 -17.90 -14.87 -15.82
CA TYR A 477 -17.54 -15.39 -14.51
C TYR A 477 -17.28 -16.90 -14.61
N LEU A 478 -16.23 -17.36 -13.93
CA LEU A 478 -15.72 -18.72 -14.08
C LEU A 478 -16.00 -19.56 -12.84
N ASN A 479 -16.26 -20.84 -13.06
CA ASN A 479 -16.21 -21.86 -12.02
C ASN A 479 -14.99 -22.78 -12.18
N THR A 480 -14.10 -22.49 -13.13
CA THR A 480 -12.92 -23.31 -13.43
C THR A 480 -11.93 -23.29 -12.29
N VAL A 481 -11.28 -24.43 -12.06
CA VAL A 481 -10.18 -24.57 -11.11
C VAL A 481 -8.99 -25.20 -11.80
N PHE A 482 -7.81 -24.60 -11.59
CA PHE A 482 -6.55 -25.09 -12.13
C PHE A 482 -5.55 -25.37 -11.01
N LYS A 483 -4.73 -26.41 -11.19
CA LYS A 483 -3.54 -26.67 -10.39
C LYS A 483 -2.31 -26.36 -11.23
N TYR A 484 -1.55 -25.37 -10.82
CA TYR A 484 -0.38 -24.89 -11.53
C TYR A 484 0.91 -25.28 -10.79
N ASN A 485 1.77 -26.04 -11.46
CA ASN A 485 3.10 -26.39 -10.97
C ASN A 485 4.17 -25.60 -11.74
N HIS A 486 4.77 -24.61 -11.07
CA HIS A 486 5.76 -23.72 -11.66
C HIS A 486 7.11 -24.41 -11.99
N LYS A 487 7.46 -25.50 -11.29
CA LYS A 487 8.72 -26.24 -11.53
C LYS A 487 8.60 -27.20 -12.71
N LYS A 488 7.45 -27.88 -12.82
CA LYS A 488 7.11 -28.80 -13.90
C LYS A 488 6.57 -28.09 -15.11
N CYS A 489 6.22 -26.80 -15.00
CA CYS A 489 5.63 -26.01 -16.08
C CYS A 489 4.29 -26.61 -16.58
N VAL A 490 3.48 -27.15 -15.66
CA VAL A 490 2.21 -27.82 -15.97
C VAL A 490 1.04 -27.10 -15.31
N CYS A 491 -0.03 -26.88 -16.08
CA CYS A 491 -1.32 -26.39 -15.61
C CYS A 491 -2.39 -27.47 -15.86
N GLU A 492 -2.87 -28.10 -14.79
CA GLU A 492 -3.88 -29.16 -14.83
C GLU A 492 -5.26 -28.58 -14.47
N GLN A 493 -6.29 -28.92 -15.23
CA GLN A 493 -7.66 -28.55 -14.90
C GLN A 493 -8.25 -29.54 -13.89
N LEU A 494 -8.77 -29.01 -12.78
CA LEU A 494 -9.47 -29.76 -11.73
C LEU A 494 -10.99 -29.61 -11.90
N PRO A 495 -11.81 -30.43 -11.21
CA PRO A 495 -13.25 -30.24 -11.18
C PRO A 495 -13.64 -28.82 -10.77
N GLY A 496 -14.53 -28.21 -11.56
CA GLY A 496 -15.00 -26.84 -11.32
C GLY A 496 -15.97 -26.72 -10.15
N MET A 497 -16.07 -25.52 -9.60
CA MET A 497 -17.05 -25.15 -8.58
C MET A 497 -18.49 -25.31 -9.10
N LYS A 498 -19.45 -25.44 -8.17
CA LYS A 498 -20.87 -25.43 -8.51
C LYS A 498 -21.32 -24.04 -8.95
N HIS A 499 -20.89 -22.99 -8.26
CA HIS A 499 -21.22 -21.60 -8.60
C HIS A 499 -20.04 -20.94 -9.31
N LYS A 500 -20.32 -20.16 -10.37
CA LYS A 500 -19.30 -19.28 -10.98
C LYS A 500 -19.01 -18.11 -10.05
N ARG A 501 -17.76 -17.69 -9.91
CA ARG A 501 -17.38 -16.63 -8.95
C ARG A 501 -16.22 -15.81 -9.47
N GLY A 502 -16.39 -14.48 -9.54
CA GLY A 502 -15.30 -13.51 -9.67
C GLY A 502 -15.16 -12.68 -8.39
N GLY A 503 -13.93 -12.34 -8.01
CA GLY A 503 -13.64 -11.60 -6.78
C GLY A 503 -13.97 -12.39 -5.51
N CYS A 504 -13.91 -13.73 -5.56
CA CYS A 504 -14.03 -14.58 -4.39
C CYS A 504 -12.71 -14.60 -3.58
N ALA A 505 -12.79 -15.13 -2.36
CA ALA A 505 -11.60 -15.48 -1.59
C ALA A 505 -11.53 -16.99 -1.36
N ALA A 506 -10.31 -17.51 -1.23
CA ALA A 506 -10.08 -18.89 -0.90
C ALA A 506 -9.00 -19.02 0.19
N VAL A 507 -9.14 -20.06 1.02
CA VAL A 507 -8.15 -20.48 2.00
C VAL A 507 -8.01 -21.99 1.97
N ILE A 508 -6.88 -22.53 2.43
CA ILE A 508 -6.62 -23.97 2.44
C ILE A 508 -6.27 -24.44 3.86
N SER A 509 -6.92 -25.51 4.33
CA SER A 509 -6.59 -26.20 5.58
C SER A 509 -6.44 -27.69 5.30
N GLY A 510 -5.22 -28.21 5.48
CA GLY A 510 -4.88 -29.58 5.08
C GLY A 510 -5.03 -29.79 3.56
N ASN A 511 -5.87 -30.74 3.16
CA ASN A 511 -6.21 -31.04 1.77
C ASN A 511 -7.53 -30.39 1.30
N LYS A 512 -8.16 -29.56 2.15
CA LYS A 512 -9.46 -28.94 1.84
C LYS A 512 -9.29 -27.45 1.51
N VAL A 513 -9.80 -27.06 0.35
CA VAL A 513 -9.83 -25.67 -0.13
C VAL A 513 -11.23 -25.10 0.07
N PHE A 514 -11.32 -24.01 0.81
CA PHE A 514 -12.58 -23.33 1.09
C PHE A 514 -12.67 -22.07 0.25
N VAL A 515 -13.75 -21.92 -0.51
CA VAL A 515 -13.99 -20.79 -1.42
C VAL A 515 -15.28 -20.11 -1.01
N MET A 516 -15.27 -18.79 -0.91
CA MET A 516 -16.40 -18.03 -0.39
C MET A 516 -16.61 -16.71 -1.10
N GLY A 517 -17.88 -16.32 -1.14
CA GLY A 517 -18.32 -15.05 -1.72
C GLY A 517 -18.07 -14.96 -3.22
N GLY A 518 -17.86 -13.73 -3.67
CA GLY A 518 -17.70 -13.38 -5.08
C GLY A 518 -18.98 -12.85 -5.69
N TYR A 519 -18.93 -12.60 -6.99
CA TYR A 519 -20.05 -12.13 -7.79
C TYR A 519 -20.17 -12.97 -9.06
N ASN A 520 -21.41 -13.15 -9.53
CA ASN A 520 -21.69 -13.61 -10.89
C ASN A 520 -22.95 -12.92 -11.44
N LYS A 521 -23.22 -13.07 -12.74
CA LYS A 521 -24.34 -12.41 -13.41
C LYS A 521 -25.68 -13.08 -13.05
N GLU A 522 -25.64 -14.36 -12.74
CA GLU A 522 -26.80 -15.21 -12.52
C GLU A 522 -27.46 -14.98 -11.14
N GLN A 523 -26.67 -14.74 -10.10
CA GLN A 523 -27.09 -14.67 -8.71
C GLN A 523 -26.71 -13.34 -8.04
N GLY A 524 -25.87 -12.52 -8.68
CA GLY A 524 -25.36 -11.28 -8.09
C GLY A 524 -24.23 -11.55 -7.09
N TYR A 525 -24.26 -10.87 -5.95
CA TYR A 525 -23.31 -11.12 -4.86
C TYR A 525 -23.60 -12.48 -4.22
N LEU A 526 -22.54 -13.20 -3.88
CA LEU A 526 -22.66 -14.53 -3.30
C LEU A 526 -22.37 -14.48 -1.81
N SER A 527 -23.18 -15.19 -1.03
CA SER A 527 -22.86 -15.59 0.35
C SER A 527 -22.45 -17.07 0.44
N SER A 528 -22.65 -17.83 -0.64
CA SER A 528 -22.39 -19.27 -0.68
C SER A 528 -20.92 -19.60 -0.47
N VAL A 529 -20.68 -20.72 0.22
CA VAL A 529 -19.34 -21.23 0.53
C VAL A 529 -19.24 -22.67 0.04
N GLU A 530 -18.14 -22.98 -0.62
CA GLU A 530 -17.86 -24.30 -1.19
C GLU A 530 -16.51 -24.81 -0.67
N CYS A 531 -16.43 -26.10 -0.41
CA CYS A 531 -15.22 -26.79 0.04
C CYS A 531 -14.84 -27.85 -0.98
N PHE A 532 -13.64 -27.75 -1.55
CA PHE A 532 -13.07 -28.74 -2.43
C PHE A 532 -12.10 -29.62 -1.66
N ASP A 533 -12.34 -30.93 -1.69
CA ASP A 533 -11.38 -31.91 -1.20
C ASP A 533 -10.43 -32.29 -2.33
N LEU A 534 -9.14 -31.96 -2.18
CA LEU A 534 -8.11 -32.22 -3.18
C LEU A 534 -7.80 -33.72 -3.37
N GLU A 535 -8.15 -34.56 -2.40
CA GLU A 535 -7.91 -36.01 -2.46
C GLU A 535 -9.07 -36.71 -3.17
N SER A 536 -10.31 -36.45 -2.75
CA SER A 536 -11.48 -37.06 -3.39
C SER A 536 -11.90 -36.35 -4.67
N GLN A 537 -11.39 -35.13 -4.91
CA GLN A 537 -11.77 -34.23 -5.99
C GLN A 537 -13.28 -33.91 -6.04
N ILE A 538 -13.91 -33.77 -4.87
CA ILE A 538 -15.34 -33.50 -4.74
C ILE A 538 -15.55 -32.14 -4.08
N TRP A 539 -16.55 -31.40 -4.58
CA TRP A 539 -17.04 -30.17 -3.99
C TRP A 539 -18.19 -30.44 -3.02
N HIS A 540 -18.16 -29.78 -1.87
CA HIS A 540 -19.21 -29.79 -0.87
C HIS A 540 -19.68 -28.35 -0.60
N GLU A 541 -20.98 -28.13 -0.54
CA GLU A 541 -21.53 -26.86 -0.06
C GLU A 541 -21.44 -26.78 1.46
N LEU A 542 -21.10 -25.60 1.96
CA LEU A 542 -21.02 -25.29 3.38
C LEU A 542 -22.06 -24.21 3.75
N PRO A 543 -22.32 -24.00 5.05
CA PRO A 543 -23.19 -22.91 5.49
C PRO A 543 -22.77 -21.56 4.90
N PRO A 544 -23.71 -20.77 4.34
CA PRO A 544 -23.38 -19.49 3.73
C PRO A 544 -22.93 -18.46 4.75
N MET A 545 -22.17 -17.45 4.31
CA MET A 545 -21.81 -16.26 5.08
C MET A 545 -23.08 -15.49 5.52
N ASN A 546 -22.99 -14.66 6.56
CA ASN A 546 -24.15 -13.91 7.06
C ASN A 546 -24.61 -12.80 6.10
N GLU A 547 -23.74 -12.35 5.20
CA GLU A 547 -24.08 -11.38 4.17
C GLU A 547 -23.35 -11.74 2.86
N GLU A 548 -23.98 -11.37 1.75
CA GLU A 548 -23.43 -11.56 0.40
C GLU A 548 -22.38 -10.49 0.10
N LYS A 549 -21.23 -10.90 -0.46
CA LYS A 549 -20.08 -10.02 -0.66
C LYS A 549 -19.18 -10.49 -1.79
N TYR A 550 -18.53 -9.54 -2.47
CA TYR A 550 -17.41 -9.81 -3.39
C TYR A 550 -16.21 -8.90 -3.11
N LYS A 551 -15.06 -9.24 -3.70
CA LYS A 551 -13.76 -8.58 -3.47
C LYS A 551 -13.38 -8.57 -1.99
N ILE A 552 -13.67 -9.69 -1.33
CA ILE A 552 -13.40 -9.95 0.09
C ILE A 552 -11.96 -10.43 0.28
N ALA A 553 -11.45 -10.33 1.51
CA ALA A 553 -10.24 -11.02 1.92
C ALA A 553 -10.59 -12.14 2.92
N ALA A 554 -9.86 -13.26 2.88
CA ALA A 554 -10.04 -14.35 3.82
C ALA A 554 -8.68 -14.86 4.32
N VAL A 555 -8.61 -15.27 5.59
CA VAL A 555 -7.40 -15.77 6.24
C VAL A 555 -7.76 -16.97 7.11
N LEU A 556 -6.96 -18.04 7.02
CA LEU A 556 -7.05 -19.16 7.96
C LEU A 556 -6.28 -18.81 9.24
N VAL A 557 -6.94 -18.95 10.40
CA VAL A 557 -6.35 -18.79 11.72
C VAL A 557 -6.32 -20.16 12.41
N PRO A 558 -5.16 -20.70 12.81
CA PRO A 558 -5.04 -22.06 13.35
C PRO A 558 -5.71 -22.26 14.73
#